data_AF-A0A377C8X1-F1
#
_entry.id   AF-A0A377C8X1-F1
#
_cell.length_a   1.000
_cell.length_b   1.000
_cell.length_c   1.000
_cell.angle_alpha   90.00
_cell.angle_beta   90.00
_cell.angle_gamma   90.00
#
_symmetry.space_group_name_H-M   'P 1'
#
loop_
_entity.id
_entity.type
_entity.pdbx_description
1 polymer ?
#
loop_
_entity_poly.entity_id
_entity_poly.type
_entity_poly.pdbx_seq_one_letter_code
_entity_poly.pdbx_strand_id
1 'polypeptide(L)'
;MSTKKKPLTQEQLEDARRLKAIYEKKKNELGLSQESVADKMGMGQSGVGALFNGINALNAYNAALLAKILKVSVEEFSPSIAREIYEMYEAVSMQPSLRSEYEYPCFFSCSGRDVLT
;
A
#
# COMPACT_ATOMS: atom_id res chain seq x y z
N MET A 1 15.81 -28.02 -20.76
CA MET A 1 14.86 -27.08 -21.39
C MET A 1 14.80 -25.82 -20.53
N SER A 2 15.57 -24.78 -20.86
CA SER A 2 15.61 -23.55 -20.06
C SER A 2 14.36 -22.73 -20.35
N THR A 3 13.38 -22.79 -19.46
CA THR A 3 12.19 -21.94 -19.48
C THR A 3 12.63 -20.50 -19.25
N LYS A 4 12.76 -19.72 -20.32
CA LYS A 4 13.00 -18.27 -20.23
C LYS A 4 11.81 -17.67 -19.48
N LYS A 5 12.05 -17.20 -18.26
CA LYS A 5 11.08 -16.38 -17.52
C LYS A 5 10.69 -15.20 -18.42
N LYS A 6 9.39 -14.86 -18.46
CA LYS A 6 8.94 -13.68 -19.21
C LYS A 6 9.77 -12.46 -18.74
N PRO A 7 10.34 -11.67 -19.65
CA PRO A 7 11.03 -10.46 -19.28
C PRO A 7 10.04 -9.53 -18.58
N LEU A 8 10.46 -8.93 -17.46
CA LEU A 8 9.64 -7.92 -16.79
C LEU A 8 9.52 -6.68 -17.66
N THR A 9 8.38 -6.02 -17.56
CA THR A 9 8.16 -4.72 -18.19
C THR A 9 8.98 -3.64 -17.50
N GLN A 10 9.25 -2.54 -18.20
CA GLN A 10 10.01 -1.42 -17.65
C GLN A 10 9.37 -0.86 -16.37
N GLU A 11 8.04 -0.75 -16.34
CA GLU A 11 7.30 -0.28 -15.16
C GLU A 11 7.53 -1.18 -13.93
N GLN A 12 7.52 -2.50 -14.11
CA GLN A 12 7.76 -3.45 -13.02
C GLN A 12 9.19 -3.38 -12.47
N LEU A 13 10.18 -3.09 -13.33
CA LEU A 13 11.55 -2.87 -12.90
C LEU A 13 11.69 -1.58 -12.09
N GLU A 14 10.95 -0.54 -12.47
CA GLU A 14 10.90 0.72 -11.73
C GLU A 14 10.19 0.59 -10.39
N ASP A 15 9.09 -0.15 -10.33
CA ASP A 15 8.40 -0.51 -9.08
C ASP A 15 9.37 -1.22 -8.11
N ALA A 16 10.09 -2.23 -8.61
CA ALA A 16 11.08 -2.96 -7.81
C ALA A 16 12.21 -2.03 -7.32
N ARG A 17 12.66 -1.09 -8.17
CA ARG A 17 13.68 -0.09 -7.79
C ARG A 17 13.18 0.85 -6.70
N ARG A 18 11.95 1.37 -6.81
CA ARG A 18 11.33 2.24 -5.79
C ARG A 18 11.19 1.49 -4.45
N LEU A 19 10.67 0.27 -4.50
CA LEU A 19 10.52 -0.59 -3.34
C LEU A 19 11.86 -0.85 -2.64
N LYS A 20 12.92 -1.18 -3.40
CA LYS A 20 14.26 -1.38 -2.85
C LYS A 20 14.81 -0.11 -2.21
N ALA A 21 14.59 1.06 -2.82
CA ALA A 21 15.02 2.34 -2.25
C ALA A 21 14.32 2.64 -0.92
N ILE A 22 13.03 2.34 -0.79
CA ILE A 22 12.27 2.49 0.47
C ILE A 22 12.81 1.54 1.53
N TYR A 23 13.04 0.27 1.16
CA TYR A 23 13.63 -0.72 2.07
C TYR A 23 14.99 -0.25 2.59
N GLU A 24 15.89 0.20 1.72
CA GLU A 24 17.23 0.64 2.11
C GLU A 24 17.22 1.85 3.05
N LYS A 25 16.26 2.77 2.89
CA LYS A 25 16.08 3.92 3.78
C LYS A 25 15.57 3.50 5.16
N LYS A 26 14.59 2.60 5.21
CA LYS A 26 13.89 2.23 6.45
C LYS A 26 14.45 1.00 7.17
N LYS A 27 15.31 0.19 6.54
CA LYS A 27 15.78 -1.08 7.10
C LYS A 27 16.46 -0.94 8.46
N ASN A 28 17.27 0.11 8.63
CA ASN A 28 18.00 0.33 9.88
C ASN A 28 17.06 0.81 10.98
N GLU A 29 16.13 1.71 10.65
CA GLU A 29 15.15 2.27 11.59
C GLU A 29 14.15 1.22 12.08
N LEU A 30 13.74 0.31 11.19
CA LEU A 30 12.79 -0.76 11.48
C LEU A 30 13.47 -2.06 11.96
N GLY A 31 14.80 -2.11 12.02
CA GLY A 31 15.55 -3.31 12.37
C GLY A 31 15.29 -4.49 11.42
N LEU A 32 15.09 -4.21 10.13
CA LEU A 32 14.75 -5.21 9.12
C LEU A 32 16.00 -5.72 8.41
N SER A 33 16.08 -7.04 8.29
CA SER A 33 16.96 -7.76 7.36
C SER A 33 16.12 -8.44 6.28
N GLN A 34 16.74 -8.82 5.14
CA GLN A 34 16.03 -9.57 4.11
C GLN A 34 15.51 -10.91 4.63
N GLU A 35 16.21 -11.55 5.57
CA GLU A 35 15.78 -12.75 6.26
C GLU A 35 14.50 -12.47 7.08
N SER A 36 14.50 -11.44 7.91
CA SER A 36 13.32 -11.08 8.72
C SER A 36 12.09 -10.71 7.87
N VAL A 37 12.31 -10.10 6.70
CA VAL A 37 11.24 -9.81 5.74
C VAL A 37 10.73 -11.10 5.12
N ALA A 38 11.63 -12.01 4.76
CA ALA A 38 11.30 -13.32 4.20
C ALA A 38 10.49 -14.17 5.19
N ASP A 39 10.89 -14.19 6.46
CA ASP A 39 10.17 -14.85 7.55
C ASP A 39 8.74 -14.30 7.69
N LYS A 40 8.59 -12.97 7.70
CA LYS A 40 7.28 -12.31 7.79
C LYS A 40 6.40 -12.57 6.56
N MET A 41 7.01 -12.78 5.40
CA MET A 41 6.30 -13.12 4.16
C MET A 41 6.07 -14.63 3.99
N GLY A 42 6.64 -15.47 4.86
CA GLY A 42 6.59 -16.93 4.74
C GLY A 42 7.28 -17.46 3.47
N MET A 43 8.31 -16.77 2.98
CA MET A 43 9.10 -17.17 1.81
C MET A 43 10.60 -17.19 2.11
N GLY A 44 11.41 -17.76 1.22
CA GLY A 44 12.87 -17.76 1.38
C GLY A 44 13.50 -16.39 1.10
N GLN A 45 14.65 -16.11 1.75
CA GLN A 45 15.41 -14.87 1.57
C GLN A 45 15.71 -14.55 0.10
N SER A 46 16.04 -15.57 -0.70
CA SER A 46 16.30 -15.40 -2.14
C SER A 46 15.05 -14.95 -2.92
N GLY A 47 13.85 -15.30 -2.45
CA GLY A 47 12.57 -14.85 -3.02
C GLY A 47 12.38 -13.35 -2.82
N VAL A 48 12.65 -12.84 -1.63
CA VAL A 48 12.61 -11.40 -1.32
C VAL A 48 13.65 -10.64 -2.15
N GLY A 49 14.88 -11.17 -2.23
CA GLY A 49 15.92 -10.61 -3.08
C GLY A 49 15.53 -10.57 -4.57
N ALA A 50 14.82 -11.58 -5.06
CA ALA A 50 14.32 -11.61 -6.42
C ALA A 50 13.25 -10.54 -6.71
N LEU A 51 12.41 -10.19 -5.72
CA LEU A 51 11.43 -9.11 -5.84
C LEU A 51 12.11 -7.74 -5.88
N PHE A 52 13.06 -7.48 -4.97
CA PHE A 52 13.77 -6.18 -4.92
C PHE A 52 14.67 -5.91 -6.13
N ASN A 53 15.19 -6.96 -6.77
CA ASN A 53 16.03 -6.82 -7.95
C ASN A 53 15.25 -6.93 -9.27
N GLY A 54 13.91 -7.06 -9.21
CA GLY A 54 13.08 -7.16 -10.41
C GLY A 54 13.34 -8.44 -11.22
N ILE A 55 13.76 -9.52 -10.57
CA ILE A 55 13.89 -10.85 -11.21
C ILE A 55 12.52 -11.53 -11.29
N ASN A 56 11.69 -11.32 -10.28
CA ASN A 56 10.30 -11.75 -10.24
C ASN A 56 9.40 -10.51 -10.14
N ALA A 57 8.27 -10.53 -10.84
CA ALA A 57 7.29 -9.46 -10.74
C ALA A 57 6.65 -9.41 -9.34
N LEU A 58 6.37 -8.19 -8.87
CA LEU A 58 5.54 -7.99 -7.69
C LEU A 58 4.09 -8.39 -8.02
N ASN A 59 3.39 -9.02 -7.08
CA ASN A 59 1.94 -9.18 -7.14
C ASN A 59 1.28 -8.32 -6.05
N ALA A 60 -0.03 -8.13 -6.15
CA ALA A 60 -0.83 -7.37 -5.18
C ALA A 60 -0.69 -7.85 -3.71
N TYR A 61 -0.69 -9.17 -3.47
CA TYR A 61 -0.52 -9.76 -2.15
C TYR A 61 0.86 -9.46 -1.53
N ASN A 62 1.94 -9.72 -2.27
CA ASN A 62 3.31 -9.45 -1.83
C ASN A 62 3.56 -7.95 -1.63
N ALA A 63 3.00 -7.12 -2.53
CA ALA A 63 3.05 -5.66 -2.41
C ALA A 63 2.37 -5.19 -1.12
N ALA A 64 1.17 -5.69 -0.83
CA ALA A 64 0.43 -5.34 0.39
C ALA A 64 1.16 -5.79 1.67
N LEU A 65 1.76 -6.98 1.67
CA LEU A 65 2.58 -7.44 2.81
C LEU A 65 3.82 -6.57 3.02
N LEU A 66 4.56 -6.28 1.96
CA LEU A 66 5.74 -5.42 2.03
C LEU A 66 5.39 -4.00 2.49
N ALA A 67 4.28 -3.45 2.00
CA ALA A 67 3.76 -2.16 2.45
C ALA A 67 3.50 -2.13 3.96
N LYS A 68 2.86 -3.18 4.50
CA LYS A 68 2.64 -3.35 5.94
C LYS A 68 3.95 -3.45 6.73
N ILE A 69 4.90 -4.24 6.24
CA ILE A 69 6.20 -4.44 6.90
C ILE A 69 7.02 -3.14 6.93
N LEU A 70 7.04 -2.40 5.81
CA LEU A 70 7.79 -1.16 5.62
C LEU A 70 7.04 0.08 6.15
N LYS A 71 5.79 -0.08 6.60
CA LYS A 71 4.91 0.99 7.07
C LYS A 71 4.81 2.13 6.04
N VAL A 72 4.48 1.76 4.81
CA VAL A 72 4.27 2.65 3.65
C VAL A 72 2.98 2.26 2.95
N SER A 73 2.42 3.14 2.13
CA SER A 73 1.32 2.77 1.23
C SER A 73 1.86 2.09 -0.05
N VAL A 74 1.05 1.24 -0.69
CA VAL A 74 1.46 0.50 -1.92
C VAL A 74 1.75 1.47 -3.07
N GLU A 75 1.00 2.57 -3.14
CA GLU A 75 1.17 3.65 -4.11
C GLU A 75 2.57 4.30 -4.10
N GLU A 76 3.30 4.28 -2.96
CA GLU A 76 4.64 4.88 -2.87
C GLU A 76 5.68 4.16 -3.74
N PHE A 77 5.46 2.88 -4.04
CA PHE A 77 6.34 2.12 -4.91
C PHE A 77 5.67 1.60 -6.18
N SER A 78 4.37 1.30 -6.17
CA SER A 78 3.64 0.85 -7.36
C SER A 78 2.20 1.39 -7.40
N PRO A 79 1.96 2.49 -8.14
CA PRO A 79 0.60 3.01 -8.31
C PRO A 79 -0.30 2.06 -9.11
N SER A 80 0.26 1.30 -10.05
CA SER A 80 -0.48 0.33 -10.86
C SER A 80 -1.03 -0.81 -9.99
N ILE A 81 -0.23 -1.35 -9.08
CA ILE A 81 -0.68 -2.40 -8.14
C ILE A 81 -1.64 -1.83 -7.10
N ALA A 82 -1.44 -0.59 -6.65
CA ALA A 82 -2.38 0.07 -5.75
C ALA A 82 -3.78 0.18 -6.40
N ARG A 83 -3.83 0.54 -7.69
CA ARG A 83 -5.08 0.57 -8.46
C ARG A 83 -5.69 -0.82 -8.61
N GLU A 84 -4.91 -1.84 -8.92
CA GLU A 84 -5.38 -3.23 -8.99
C GLU A 84 -6.02 -3.67 -7.66
N ILE A 85 -5.39 -3.33 -6.52
CA ILE A 85 -5.94 -3.62 -5.19
C ILE A 85 -7.25 -2.87 -4.95
N TYR A 86 -7.34 -1.62 -5.39
CA TYR A 86 -8.56 -0.82 -5.28
C TYR A 86 -9.70 -1.41 -6.12
N GLU A 87 -9.44 -1.83 -7.36
CA GLU A 87 -10.43 -2.49 -8.22
C GLU A 87 -10.92 -3.82 -7.61
N MET A 88 -10.01 -4.60 -7.00
CA MET A 88 -10.38 -5.80 -6.24
C MET A 88 -11.23 -5.48 -5.00
N TYR A 89 -10.92 -4.38 -4.31
CA TYR A 89 -11.71 -3.90 -3.17
C TYR A 89 -13.12 -3.51 -3.62
N GLU A 90 -13.28 -2.73 -4.69
CA GLU A 90 -14.58 -2.33 -5.24
C GLU A 90 -15.47 -3.52 -5.60
N ALA A 91 -14.89 -4.58 -6.16
CA ALA A 91 -15.62 -5.80 -6.49
C ALA A 91 -16.18 -6.52 -5.24
N VAL A 92 -15.50 -6.41 -4.10
CA VAL A 92 -15.97 -6.97 -2.83
C VAL A 92 -16.90 -5.99 -2.09
N SER A 93 -16.66 -4.68 -2.25
CA SER A 93 -17.36 -3.60 -1.57
C SER A 93 -18.58 -3.11 -2.36
N MET A 94 -19.31 -3.98 -3.06
CA MET A 94 -20.63 -3.68 -3.64
C MET A 94 -21.67 -3.50 -2.51
N GLN A 95 -21.42 -2.52 -1.67
CA GLN A 95 -22.25 -1.96 -0.62
C GLN A 95 -22.16 -0.44 -0.85
N PRO A 96 -23.29 0.28 -0.98
CA PRO A 96 -23.27 1.73 -1.11
C PRO A 96 -22.89 2.31 0.25
N SER A 97 -21.60 2.47 0.53
CA SER A 97 -21.17 2.98 1.83
C SER A 97 -21.12 4.52 1.84
N LEU A 98 -22.14 5.05 2.50
CA LEU A 98 -22.12 6.26 3.34
C LEU A 98 -22.03 7.60 2.62
N ARG A 99 -23.17 8.01 2.04
CA ARG A 99 -23.51 9.44 1.97
C ARG A 99 -23.45 9.97 3.40
N SER A 100 -22.56 10.92 3.67
CA SER A 100 -22.47 11.58 4.98
C SER A 100 -23.71 12.46 5.19
N GLU A 101 -24.83 11.88 5.62
CA GLU A 101 -25.91 12.65 6.21
C GLU A 101 -25.51 12.99 7.64
N TYR A 102 -24.62 13.98 7.77
CA TYR A 102 -24.62 14.80 8.97
C TYR A 102 -25.71 15.86 8.80
N GLU A 103 -26.97 15.47 9.00
CA GLU A 103 -27.97 16.43 9.44
C GLU A 103 -27.63 16.80 10.89
N TYR A 104 -26.85 17.85 11.06
CA TYR A 104 -26.73 18.49 12.37
C TYR A 104 -28.04 19.19 12.66
N PRO A 105 -28.79 18.84 13.72
CA PRO A 105 -29.73 19.79 14.28
C PRO A 105 -28.88 20.93 14.85
N CYS A 106 -28.76 22.01 14.08
CA CYS A 106 -28.29 23.28 14.60
C CYS A 106 -29.21 23.65 15.77
N PHE A 107 -28.81 23.29 16.99
CA PHE A 107 -29.36 23.85 18.22
C PHE A 107 -29.00 25.33 18.22
N PHE A 108 -29.79 26.15 17.54
CA PHE A 108 -29.76 27.59 17.68
C PHE A 108 -30.53 27.93 18.95
N SER A 109 -29.85 27.92 20.08
CA SER A 109 -30.34 28.54 21.30
C SER A 109 -29.20 29.14 22.11
N CYS A 110 -28.65 30.24 21.58
CA CYS A 110 -27.95 31.24 22.36
C CYS A 110 -28.63 32.60 22.16
N SER A 111 -29.56 32.88 23.07
CA SER A 111 -29.72 34.15 23.80
C SER A 111 -29.16 35.42 23.14
N GLY A 112 -30.09 36.29 22.75
CA GLY A 112 -29.82 37.68 22.42
C GLY A 112 -31.11 38.41 22.10
N ARG A 113 -31.82 38.89 23.13
CA ARG A 113 -32.85 39.90 22.96
C ARG A 113 -32.69 40.99 24.02
N ASP A 114 -32.03 42.04 23.55
CA ASP A 114 -32.29 43.46 23.77
C ASP A 114 -32.17 44.03 25.19
N VAL A 115 -30.96 44.53 25.47
CA VAL A 115 -30.83 45.82 26.16
C VAL A 115 -30.72 46.86 25.06
N LEU A 116 -31.77 47.67 24.84
CA LEU A 116 -31.61 49.05 24.39
C LEU A 116 -32.90 49.87 24.60
N THR A 117 -32.72 50.95 25.37
CA THR A 117 -33.57 52.16 25.54
C THR A 117 -34.81 52.06 26.41
#